data_AF-A0A1Q3PIR2-F1
#
_entry.id   AF-A0A1Q3PIR2-F1
#
_cell.length_a   1.000
_cell.length_b   1.000
_cell.length_c   1.000
_cell.angle_alpha   90.00
_cell.angle_beta   90.00
_cell.angle_gamma   90.00
#
_symmetry.space_group_name_H-M   'P 1'
#
loop_
_entity.id
_entity.type
_entity.pdbx_description
1 polymer ?
#
loop_
_entity_poly.entity_id
_entity_poly.type
_entity_poly.pdbx_seq_one_letter_code
_entity_poly.pdbx_strand_id
1 'polypeptide(L)'
;MGKVLVLNQDYSALSVCTVPKAFLLVYMKKAEMLAESQQEHLRTVNDKYPMPVVIRLHRYIHIPYRGVVMTRQNLFKRDGNRCQYCGTHDNLTLDHVMPKSRGGKTTWDNLATACKRCNSRKGDHTPEEVDMPLKQRPFRPSFLMFIRDFSGMADDEWLPYLGSKERSC
;
A
#
# COMPACT_ATOMS: atom_id res chain seq x y z
N MET A 1 -2.44 10.12 -13.41
CA MET A 1 -3.25 8.94 -13.81
C MET A 1 -4.03 8.48 -12.60
N GLY A 2 -5.35 8.68 -12.59
CA GLY A 2 -6.21 8.29 -11.48
C GLY A 2 -6.17 6.79 -11.18
N LYS A 3 -6.45 6.44 -9.93
CA LYS A 3 -6.58 5.06 -9.46
C LYS A 3 -8.03 4.80 -9.11
N VAL A 4 -8.42 3.53 -9.13
CA VAL A 4 -9.80 3.09 -8.82
C VAL A 4 -9.74 1.90 -7.89
N LEU A 5 -10.49 1.95 -6.79
CA LEU A 5 -10.65 0.83 -5.88
C LEU A 5 -11.58 -0.21 -6.50
N VAL A 6 -11.12 -1.46 -6.51
CA VAL A 6 -11.90 -2.61 -6.97
C VAL A 6 -12.30 -3.43 -5.77
N LEU A 7 -13.61 -3.54 -5.54
CA LEU A 7 -14.21 -4.40 -4.55
C LEU A 7 -14.61 -5.73 -5.18
N ASN A 8 -14.54 -6.79 -4.37
CA ASN A 8 -15.10 -8.09 -4.71
C ASN A 8 -16.64 -8.06 -4.57
N GLN A 9 -17.33 -9.12 -5.00
CA GLN A 9 -18.80 -9.19 -4.95
C GLN A 9 -19.37 -8.93 -3.54
N ASP A 10 -18.66 -9.37 -2.50
CA ASP A 10 -19.00 -9.22 -1.09
C ASP A 10 -18.57 -7.88 -0.46
N TYR A 11 -18.17 -6.90 -1.27
CA TYR A 11 -17.63 -5.59 -0.85
C TYR A 11 -16.24 -5.62 -0.20
N SER A 12 -15.57 -6.77 -0.12
CA SER A 12 -14.18 -6.81 0.36
C SER A 12 -13.23 -6.10 -0.63
N ALA A 13 -12.26 -5.34 -0.10
CA ALA A 13 -11.28 -4.64 -0.93
C ALA A 13 -10.37 -5.64 -1.65
N LEU A 14 -10.48 -5.72 -2.97
CA LEU A 14 -9.84 -6.75 -3.77
C LEU A 14 -8.52 -6.28 -4.39
N SER A 15 -8.56 -5.14 -5.09
CA SER A 15 -7.38 -4.59 -5.77
C SER A 15 -7.53 -3.10 -6.07
N VAL A 16 -6.48 -2.47 -6.59
CA VAL A 16 -6.55 -1.12 -7.17
C VAL A 16 -6.15 -1.22 -8.63
N CYS A 17 -6.91 -0.58 -9.51
CA CYS A 17 -6.61 -0.53 -10.93
C CYS A 17 -6.55 0.89 -11.48
N THR A 18 -6.27 1.03 -12.78
CA THR A 18 -6.27 2.32 -13.47
C THR A 18 -7.67 2.66 -13.95
N VAL A 19 -7.96 3.96 -14.09
CA VAL A 19 -9.26 4.44 -14.58
C VAL A 19 -9.67 3.79 -15.92
N PRO A 20 -8.81 3.65 -16.96
CA PRO A 20 -9.21 2.98 -18.19
C PRO A 20 -9.63 1.51 -17.99
N LYS A 21 -8.94 0.79 -17.11
CA LYS A 21 -9.29 -0.61 -16.81
C LYS A 21 -10.63 -0.69 -16.07
N ALA A 22 -10.85 0.19 -15.10
CA ALA A 22 -12.11 0.28 -14.38
C ALA A 22 -13.28 0.61 -15.32
N PHE A 23 -13.10 1.61 -16.18
CA PHE A 23 -14.08 1.99 -17.19
C PHE A 23 -14.46 0.82 -18.08
N LEU A 24 -13.48 0.07 -18.60
CA LEU A 24 -13.74 -1.12 -19.42
C LEU A 24 -14.53 -2.20 -18.67
N LEU A 25 -14.26 -2.41 -17.37
CA LEU A 25 -15.00 -3.39 -16.56
C LEU A 25 -16.47 -2.98 -16.37
N VAL A 26 -16.72 -1.70 -16.11
CA VAL A 26 -18.08 -1.16 -15.97
C VAL A 26 -18.81 -1.17 -17.31
N TYR A 27 -18.17 -0.68 -18.38
CA TYR A 27 -18.74 -0.60 -19.72
C TYR A 27 -19.11 -1.97 -20.28
N MET A 28 -18.29 -3.00 -20.04
CA MET A 28 -18.58 -4.39 -20.42
C MET A 28 -19.55 -5.11 -19.47
N LYS A 29 -20.16 -4.43 -18.49
CA LYS A 29 -21.08 -5.01 -17.50
C LYS A 29 -20.46 -6.18 -16.70
N LYS A 30 -19.16 -6.09 -16.40
CA LYS A 30 -18.43 -7.04 -15.52
C LYS A 30 -18.31 -6.53 -14.09
N ALA A 31 -18.50 -5.23 -13.91
CA ALA A 31 -18.52 -4.55 -12.64
C ALA A 31 -19.61 -3.47 -12.65
N GLU A 32 -20.09 -3.12 -11.47
CA GLU A 32 -20.88 -1.91 -11.26
C GLU A 32 -19.99 -0.80 -10.68
N MET A 33 -20.36 0.45 -10.96
CA MET A 33 -19.72 1.61 -10.38
C MET A 33 -20.46 2.00 -9.10
N LEU A 34 -19.74 2.06 -7.98
CA LEU A 34 -20.30 2.45 -6.69
C LEU A 34 -20.06 3.93 -6.37
N ALA A 35 -18.96 4.49 -6.89
CA ALA A 35 -18.63 5.89 -6.76
C ALA A 35 -17.98 6.43 -8.04
N GLU A 36 -18.31 7.66 -8.37
CA GLU A 36 -17.75 8.44 -9.48
C GLU A 36 -17.15 9.73 -8.95
N SER A 37 -16.15 10.27 -9.67
CA SER A 37 -15.51 11.53 -9.30
C SER A 37 -16.47 12.70 -9.49
N GLN A 38 -16.53 13.59 -8.50
CA GLN A 38 -17.30 14.83 -8.58
C GLN A 38 -16.65 15.91 -9.46
N GLN A 39 -15.35 15.76 -9.75
CA GLN A 39 -14.55 16.80 -10.42
C GLN A 39 -14.11 16.38 -11.82
N GLU A 40 -13.93 15.08 -12.06
CA GLU A 40 -13.39 14.55 -13.31
C GLU A 40 -14.40 13.69 -14.08
N HIS A 41 -14.36 13.79 -15.40
CA HIS A 41 -15.09 12.93 -16.33
C HIS A 41 -14.10 12.34 -17.36
N LEU A 42 -14.44 11.17 -17.89
CA LEU A 42 -13.78 10.62 -19.06
C LEU A 42 -14.38 11.26 -20.32
N ARG A 43 -13.54 11.60 -21.30
CA ARG A 43 -13.98 12.14 -22.58
C ARG A 43 -13.53 11.27 -23.74
N THR A 44 -14.43 11.04 -24.68
CA THR A 44 -14.09 10.63 -26.04
C THR A 44 -14.27 11.84 -26.97
N VAL A 45 -14.08 11.64 -28.27
CA VAL A 45 -14.31 12.70 -29.27
C VAL A 45 -15.76 13.19 -29.24
N ASN A 46 -16.72 12.28 -29.03
CA ASN A 46 -18.15 12.58 -29.15
C ASN A 46 -18.90 12.53 -27.82
N ASP A 47 -18.36 11.86 -26.80
CA ASP A 47 -19.11 11.56 -25.57
C ASP A 47 -18.32 11.91 -24.31
N LYS A 48 -19.06 11.96 -23.19
CA LYS A 48 -18.52 12.06 -21.84
C LYS A 48 -19.06 10.91 -21.01
N TYR A 49 -18.20 10.34 -20.18
CA TYR A 49 -18.53 9.27 -19.27
C TYR A 49 -18.12 9.65 -17.84
N PRO A 50 -18.87 9.21 -16.82
CA PRO A 50 -18.47 9.40 -15.44
C PRO A 50 -17.12 8.72 -15.18
N MET A 51 -16.25 9.36 -14.39
CA MET A 51 -14.97 8.76 -14.04
C MET A 51 -15.15 7.83 -12.83
N PRO A 52 -14.92 6.52 -12.96
CA PRO A 52 -15.08 5.60 -11.84
C PRO A 52 -14.00 5.83 -10.77
N VAL A 53 -14.42 5.83 -9.50
CA VAL A 53 -13.55 5.93 -8.31
C VAL A 53 -13.56 4.63 -7.52
N VAL A 54 -14.74 4.02 -7.38
CA VAL A 54 -14.92 2.70 -6.76
C VAL A 54 -15.82 1.84 -7.64
N ILE A 55 -15.38 0.61 -7.91
CA ILE A 55 -16.16 -0.37 -8.66
C ILE A 55 -16.29 -1.68 -7.88
N ARG A 56 -17.38 -2.41 -8.07
CA ARG A 56 -17.60 -3.74 -7.50
C ARG A 56 -17.77 -4.78 -8.60
N LEU A 57 -17.03 -5.88 -8.51
CA LEU A 57 -17.16 -6.99 -9.47
C LEU A 57 -18.47 -7.75 -9.24
N HIS A 58 -19.16 -8.14 -10.32
CA HIS A 58 -20.39 -8.93 -10.21
C HIS A 58 -20.15 -10.39 -9.79
N ARG A 59 -18.95 -10.91 -10.01
CA ARG A 59 -18.57 -12.29 -9.65
C ARG A 59 -17.60 -12.26 -8.49
N TYR A 60 -17.78 -13.19 -7.56
CA TYR A 60 -16.81 -13.43 -6.51
C TYR A 60 -15.48 -13.93 -7.11
N ILE A 61 -14.37 -13.28 -6.75
CA ILE A 61 -13.03 -13.71 -7.12
C ILE A 61 -12.31 -14.25 -5.88
N HIS A 62 -11.99 -15.55 -5.89
CA HIS A 62 -11.08 -16.15 -4.91
C HIS A 62 -9.64 -15.84 -5.28
N ILE A 63 -9.04 -14.84 -4.63
CA ILE A 63 -7.61 -14.57 -4.77
C ILE A 63 -6.88 -15.27 -3.62
N PRO A 64 -5.91 -16.16 -3.88
CA PRO A 64 -5.04 -16.66 -2.82
C PRO A 64 -4.30 -15.48 -2.21
N TYR A 65 -4.37 -15.30 -0.88
CA TYR A 65 -3.78 -14.16 -0.21
C TYR A 65 -2.26 -14.09 -0.47
N ARG A 66 -1.84 -13.22 -1.40
CA ARG A 66 -0.42 -12.97 -1.67
C ARG A 66 0.14 -11.79 -0.84
N GLY A 67 -0.73 -11.08 -0.13
CA GLY A 67 -0.38 -9.86 0.62
C GLY A 67 0.22 -8.78 -0.28
N VAL A 68 0.84 -7.76 0.33
CA VAL A 68 1.55 -6.72 -0.40
C VAL A 68 2.89 -7.26 -0.92
N VAL A 69 3.16 -7.05 -2.20
CA VAL A 69 4.45 -7.40 -2.80
C VAL A 69 5.56 -6.60 -2.11
N MET A 70 6.60 -7.30 -1.66
CA MET A 70 7.73 -6.66 -0.98
C MET A 70 8.63 -5.98 -2.01
N THR A 71 8.45 -4.67 -2.16
CA THR A 71 9.32 -3.81 -2.98
C THR A 71 9.93 -2.73 -2.09
N ARG A 72 11.06 -2.14 -2.52
CA ARG A 72 11.69 -1.02 -1.79
C ARG A 72 10.72 0.15 -1.59
N GLN A 73 9.95 0.48 -2.63
CA GLN A 73 8.94 1.53 -2.56
C GLN A 73 7.85 1.21 -1.52
N ASN A 74 7.40 -0.05 -1.44
CA ASN A 74 6.36 -0.44 -0.47
C ASN A 74 6.89 -0.46 0.97
N LEU A 75 8.15 -0.83 1.18
CA LEU A 75 8.82 -0.72 2.48
C LEU A 75 8.94 0.74 2.93
N PHE A 76 9.36 1.63 2.04
CA PHE A 76 9.41 3.07 2.32
C PHE A 76 8.02 3.62 2.65
N LYS A 77 6.99 3.25 1.89
CA LYS A 77 5.60 3.63 2.16
C LYS A 77 5.11 3.12 3.53
N ARG A 78 5.32 1.84 3.85
CA ARG A 78 4.98 1.24 5.16
C ARG A 78 5.59 2.05 6.31
N ASP A 79 6.83 2.49 6.12
CA ASP A 79 7.61 3.19 7.13
C ASP A 79 7.35 4.71 7.14
N GLY A 80 6.43 5.22 6.31
CA GLY A 80 6.10 6.64 6.21
C GLY A 80 7.18 7.49 5.53
N ASN A 81 7.96 6.89 4.62
CA ASN A 81 9.10 7.48 3.92
C ASN A 81 10.09 8.17 4.88
N ARG A 82 10.35 7.55 6.04
CA ARG A 82 11.26 8.07 7.06
C ARG A 82 12.15 6.96 7.63
N CYS A 83 13.36 7.35 8.03
CA CYS A 83 14.28 6.50 8.75
C CYS A 83 13.64 6.03 10.07
N GLN A 84 13.58 4.73 10.30
CA GLN A 84 13.01 4.14 11.51
C GLN A 84 13.91 4.32 12.75
N TYR A 85 15.15 4.76 12.57
CA TYR A 85 16.05 5.09 13.68
C TYR A 85 15.92 6.57 14.08
N CYS A 86 16.28 7.49 13.19
CA CYS A 86 16.30 8.93 13.52
C CYS A 86 15.07 9.73 13.04
N GLY A 87 14.30 9.23 12.08
CA GLY A 87 13.13 9.93 11.52
C GLY A 87 13.39 10.86 10.34
N THR A 88 14.62 11.02 9.87
CA THR A 88 14.89 11.82 8.66
C THR A 88 14.20 11.24 7.42
N HIS A 89 13.89 12.09 6.46
CA HIS A 89 13.36 11.73 5.15
C HIS A 89 14.46 11.62 4.07
N ASP A 90 15.70 11.98 4.42
CA ASP A 90 16.79 12.10 3.45
C ASP A 90 17.63 10.82 3.34
N ASN A 91 18.15 10.58 2.13
CA ASN A 91 19.12 9.52 1.85
C ASN A 91 18.70 8.13 2.35
N LEU A 92 17.44 7.78 2.12
CA LEU A 92 16.84 6.54 2.61
C LEU A 92 17.33 5.30 1.84
N THR A 93 17.63 4.27 2.60
CA THR A 93 18.02 2.92 2.18
C THR A 93 17.22 1.89 2.97
N LEU A 94 17.41 0.61 2.65
CA LEU A 94 16.87 -0.49 3.43
C LEU A 94 17.98 -1.07 4.30
N ASP A 95 17.65 -1.32 5.56
CA ASP A 95 18.50 -1.99 6.53
C ASP A 95 17.85 -3.31 6.95
N HIS A 96 18.69 -4.31 7.21
CA HIS A 96 18.31 -5.59 7.79
C HIS A 96 18.47 -5.50 9.31
N VAL A 97 17.36 -5.49 10.05
CA VAL A 97 17.33 -5.38 11.51
C VAL A 97 18.23 -6.44 12.15
N MET A 98 18.01 -7.71 11.81
CA MET A 98 18.99 -8.78 11.94
C MET A 98 19.93 -8.73 10.73
N PRO A 99 21.24 -8.47 10.90
CA PRO A 99 22.20 -8.37 9.79
C PRO A 99 22.29 -9.65 8.96
N LYS A 100 22.51 -9.51 7.65
CA LYS A 100 22.68 -10.65 6.74
C LYS A 100 23.85 -11.55 7.13
N SER A 101 24.96 -10.97 7.59
CA SER A 101 26.16 -11.69 8.06
C SER A 101 25.85 -12.65 9.22
N ARG A 102 24.75 -12.38 9.94
CA ARG A 102 24.30 -13.17 11.09
C ARG A 102 23.02 -13.97 10.78
N GLY A 103 22.74 -14.23 9.50
CA GLY A 103 21.59 -15.05 9.06
C GLY A 103 20.27 -14.30 8.89
N GLY A 104 20.30 -12.96 8.95
CA GLY A 104 19.12 -12.12 8.72
C GLY A 104 18.51 -12.31 7.32
N LYS A 105 17.23 -12.68 7.28
CA LYS A 105 16.50 -12.92 6.03
C LYS A 105 15.99 -11.60 5.41
N THR A 106 15.80 -11.59 4.10
CA THR A 106 15.14 -10.49 3.40
C THR A 106 13.63 -10.70 3.46
N THR A 107 13.01 -10.26 4.55
CA THR A 107 11.56 -10.41 4.82
C THR A 107 10.98 -9.10 5.34
N TRP A 108 9.65 -8.97 5.28
CA TRP A 108 8.92 -7.81 5.82
C TRP A 108 9.25 -7.54 7.28
N ASP A 109 9.42 -8.60 8.07
CA ASP A 109 9.63 -8.53 9.51
C ASP A 109 11.10 -8.25 9.90
N ASN A 110 12.01 -8.21 8.91
CA ASN A 110 13.43 -7.95 9.13
C ASN A 110 13.97 -6.72 8.37
N LEU A 111 13.20 -6.15 7.44
CA LEU A 111 13.62 -4.96 6.69
C LEU A 111 13.00 -3.70 7.27
N ALA A 112 13.83 -2.69 7.50
CA ALA A 112 13.40 -1.36 7.92
C ALA A 112 13.98 -0.27 7.01
N THR A 113 13.27 0.83 6.86
CA THR A 113 13.78 2.04 6.21
C THR A 113 14.81 2.71 7.12
N ALA A 114 16.00 2.97 6.61
CA ALA A 114 17.08 3.63 7.35
C ALA A 114 17.81 4.63 6.45
N CYS A 115 18.16 5.80 6.96
CA CYS A 115 19.05 6.70 6.22
C CYS A 115 20.48 6.13 6.18
N LYS A 116 21.27 6.52 5.18
CA LYS A 116 22.67 6.07 5.03
C LYS A 116 23.48 6.19 6.34
N ARG A 117 23.38 7.32 7.05
CA ARG A 117 24.10 7.55 8.31
C ARG A 117 23.76 6.51 9.39
N CYS A 118 22.47 6.27 9.63
CA CYS A 118 22.02 5.30 10.62
C CYS A 118 22.35 3.87 10.19
N ASN A 119 22.17 3.55 8.90
CA ASN A 119 22.49 2.24 8.35
C ASN A 119 23.99 1.92 8.52
N SER A 120 24.87 2.86 8.18
CA SER A 120 26.32 2.71 8.39
C SER A 120 26.71 2.64 9.86
N ARG A 121 26.06 3.41 10.75
CA ARG A 121 26.31 3.36 12.20
C ARG A 121 25.92 2.00 12.80
N LYS A 122 24.81 1.41 12.36
CA LYS A 122 24.39 0.08 12.82
C LYS A 122 25.31 -1.01 12.28
N GLY A 123 25.68 -0.94 10.99
CA GLY A 123 26.56 -1.93 10.38
C GLY A 123 26.02 -3.35 10.51
N ASP A 124 26.88 -4.26 10.98
CA ASP A 124 26.57 -5.68 11.21
C ASP A 124 26.16 -6.00 12.66
N HIS A 125 25.75 -4.98 13.42
CA HIS A 125 25.14 -5.11 14.74
C HIS A 125 23.62 -5.14 14.67
N THR A 126 22.98 -5.67 15.72
CA THR A 126 21.54 -5.49 15.91
C THR A 126 21.24 -4.11 16.50
N PRO A 127 20.03 -3.55 16.34
CA PRO A 127 19.64 -2.29 16.97
C PRO A 127 19.93 -2.22 18.46
N GLU A 128 19.74 -3.33 19.18
CA GLU A 128 19.94 -3.44 20.62
C GLU A 128 21.41 -3.35 21.01
N GLU A 129 22.32 -3.91 20.20
CA GLU A 129 23.77 -3.88 20.46
C GLU A 129 24.38 -2.48 20.36
N VAL A 130 23.79 -1.59 19.57
CA VAL A 130 24.29 -0.22 19.32
C VAL A 130 23.38 0.88 19.88
N ASP A 131 22.40 0.49 20.70
CA ASP A 131 21.40 1.37 21.30
C ASP A 131 20.71 2.29 20.27
N MET A 132 20.21 1.66 19.20
CA MET A 132 19.50 2.32 18.11
C MET A 132 18.08 1.74 17.98
N PRO A 133 17.17 1.97 18.95
CA PRO A 133 15.83 1.41 18.89
C PRO A 133 15.07 1.89 17.65
N LEU A 134 14.31 0.98 17.04
CA LEU A 134 13.40 1.35 15.96
C LEU A 134 12.16 2.06 16.51
N LYS A 135 11.73 3.12 15.82
CA LYS A 135 10.44 3.78 16.08
C LYS A 135 9.25 2.84 15.90
N GLN A 136 9.35 1.90 14.97
CA GLN A 136 8.35 0.87 14.74
C GLN A 136 9.03 -0.43 14.32
N ARG A 137 8.62 -1.55 14.94
CA ARG A 137 9.09 -2.87 14.54
C ARG A 137 8.62 -3.20 13.12
N PRO A 138 9.47 -3.79 12.26
CA PRO A 138 9.04 -4.18 10.92
C PRO A 138 7.92 -5.23 11.00
N PHE A 139 6.96 -5.11 10.09
CA PHE A 139 5.83 -6.01 9.98
C PHE A 139 5.42 -6.14 8.51
N ARG A 140 4.69 -7.21 8.20
CA ARG A 140 4.03 -7.40 6.91
C ARG A 140 2.63 -6.73 6.91
N PRO A 141 2.40 -5.66 6.14
CA PRO A 141 1.08 -5.05 6.07
C PRO A 141 0.09 -5.98 5.34
N SER A 142 -1.18 -5.96 5.79
CA SER A 142 -2.27 -6.51 4.99
C SER A 142 -2.54 -5.63 3.77
N PHE A 143 -3.18 -6.18 2.74
CA PHE A 143 -3.52 -5.40 1.55
C PHE A 143 -4.41 -4.20 1.88
N LEU A 144 -5.41 -4.41 2.74
CA LEU A 144 -6.32 -3.38 3.20
C LEU A 144 -5.58 -2.26 3.95
N MET A 145 -4.73 -2.64 4.91
CA MET A 145 -3.89 -1.71 5.66
C MET A 145 -2.99 -0.92 4.71
N PHE A 146 -2.43 -1.57 3.70
CA PHE A 146 -1.53 -0.92 2.75
C PHE A 146 -2.21 0.10 1.85
N ILE A 147 -3.41 -0.21 1.33
CA ILE A 147 -4.18 0.78 0.58
C ILE A 147 -4.54 1.94 1.48
N ARG A 148 -5.16 1.66 2.64
CA ARG A 148 -5.70 2.69 3.53
C ARG A 148 -4.61 3.60 4.10
N ASP A 149 -3.53 3.03 4.62
CA ASP A 149 -2.59 3.75 5.48
C ASP A 149 -1.30 4.16 4.75
N PHE A 150 -0.94 3.50 3.64
CA PHE A 150 0.41 3.63 3.06
C PHE A 150 0.45 3.95 1.56
N SER A 151 -0.64 3.73 0.83
CA SER A 151 -0.62 3.89 -0.62
C SER A 151 -0.46 5.35 -1.07
N GLY A 152 -0.88 6.30 -0.21
CA GLY A 152 -1.07 7.70 -0.56
C GLY A 152 -2.22 7.89 -1.58
N MET A 153 -3.04 6.86 -1.77
CA MET A 153 -4.16 6.79 -2.73
C MET A 153 -5.50 6.69 -2.01
N ALA A 154 -5.51 6.73 -0.67
CA ALA A 154 -6.76 6.79 0.08
C ALA A 154 -7.31 8.22 -0.06
N ASP A 155 -7.85 8.52 -1.24
CA ASP A 155 -8.74 9.65 -1.43
C ASP A 155 -9.92 9.48 -0.46
N ASP A 156 -10.46 10.59 0.05
CA ASP A 156 -11.58 10.57 1.00
C ASP A 156 -12.77 9.74 0.48
N GLU A 157 -12.89 9.64 -0.84
CA GLU A 157 -13.90 8.85 -1.55
C GLU A 157 -13.77 7.32 -1.36
N TRP A 158 -12.58 6.80 -1.03
CA TRP A 158 -12.35 5.36 -0.83
C TRP A 158 -12.58 4.92 0.61
N LEU A 159 -12.40 5.83 1.58
CA LEU A 159 -12.47 5.52 3.01
C LEU A 159 -13.75 4.80 3.44
N PRO A 160 -14.95 5.14 2.92
CA PRO A 160 -16.19 4.43 3.27
C PRO A 160 -16.17 2.93 2.92
N TYR A 161 -15.34 2.52 1.95
CA TYR A 161 -15.30 1.17 1.40
C TYR A 161 -14.13 0.33 1.90
N LEU A 162 -13.20 0.91 2.67
CA LEU A 162 -12.00 0.22 3.18
C LEU A 162 -12.13 -0.25 4.64
N GLY A 163 -13.31 -0.09 5.26
CA GLY A 163 -13.58 -0.49 6.63
C GLY A 163 -12.89 0.40 7.69
N SER A 164 -13.58 0.62 8.81
CA SER A 164 -13.03 1.32 9.97
C SER A 164 -11.91 0.52 10.64
N LYS A 165 -11.00 1.20 11.35
CA LYS A 165 -10.01 0.57 12.24
C LYS A 165 -10.74 -0.30 13.27
N GLU A 166 -10.90 -1.59 13.00
CA GLU A 166 -11.01 -2.56 14.10
C GLU A 166 -9.62 -2.58 14.75
N ARG A 167 -9.49 -1.85 15.86
CA ARG A 167 -8.42 -2.10 16.82
C ARG A 167 -8.72 -3.49 17.36
N SER A 168 -7.99 -4.49 16.90
CA SER A 168 -7.91 -5.76 17.61
C SER A 168 -7.46 -5.44 19.04
N CYS A 169 -8.34 -5.72 20.00
CA CYS A 169 -8.01 -5.75 21.42
C CYS A 169 -6.84 -6.69 21.70
#